data_AF-A0A545U149-F1
#
_entry.id   AF-A0A545U149-F1
#
_cell.length_a   1.000
_cell.length_b   1.000
_cell.length_c   1.000
_cell.angle_alpha   90.00
_cell.angle_beta   90.00
_cell.angle_gamma   90.00
#
_symmetry.space_group_name_H-M   'P 1'
#
loop_
_entity.id
_entity.type
_entity.pdbx_description
1 polymer ?
#
loop_
_entity_poly.entity_id
_entity_poly.type
_entity_poly.pdbx_seq_one_letter_code
_entity_poly.pdbx_strand_id
1 'polypeptide(L)'
;MSNEAGAELKAAAKKAEFRSLTESFRRMSIWERGHFANSFRLNPVTEIDISTESLRLKRRYGEDRSYAWSDIEDSFFIKKRAHKAYGAGTGGTFTKRELHIVTRDETYKIDVSANFPDFKHTRKMLMALKKYLFIFDR
;
A
#
# COMPACT_ATOMS: atom_id res chain seq x y z
N MET A 1 -31.02 -14.77 -34.29
CA MET A 1 -31.28 -14.45 -32.87
C MET A 1 -29.99 -14.56 -32.04
N SER A 2 -28.95 -13.78 -32.32
CA SER A 2 -27.62 -13.95 -31.68
C SER A 2 -26.96 -12.66 -31.16
N ASN A 3 -27.63 -11.50 -31.22
CA ASN A 3 -27.05 -10.23 -30.80
C ASN A 3 -27.29 -9.87 -29.32
N GLU A 4 -28.29 -10.46 -28.66
CA GLU A 4 -28.64 -10.12 -27.28
C GLU A 4 -27.70 -10.78 -26.28
N ALA A 5 -27.39 -12.07 -26.43
CA ALA A 5 -26.45 -12.79 -25.56
C ALA A 5 -25.02 -12.20 -25.60
N GLY A 6 -24.59 -11.70 -26.77
CA GLY A 6 -23.29 -11.04 -26.92
C GLY A 6 -23.24 -9.64 -26.27
N ALA A 7 -24.36 -8.94 -26.24
CA ALA A 7 -24.50 -7.65 -25.56
C ALA A 7 -24.57 -7.83 -24.03
N GLU A 8 -25.26 -8.87 -23.54
CA GLU A 8 -25.32 -9.23 -22.13
C GLU A 8 -23.97 -9.66 -21.56
N LEU A 9 -23.19 -10.45 -22.31
CA LEU A 9 -21.83 -10.83 -21.90
C LEU A 9 -20.87 -9.63 -21.85
N LYS A 10 -20.95 -8.72 -22.82
CA LYS A 10 -20.15 -7.47 -22.81
C LYS A 10 -20.61 -6.52 -21.70
N ALA A 11 -21.91 -6.43 -21.43
CA ALA A 11 -22.44 -5.65 -20.33
C ALA A 11 -22.07 -6.26 -18.96
N ALA A 12 -22.08 -7.59 -18.82
CA ALA A 12 -21.65 -8.30 -17.62
C ALA A 12 -20.13 -8.16 -17.39
N ALA A 13 -19.31 -8.26 -18.45
CA ALA A 13 -17.88 -8.00 -18.39
C ALA A 13 -17.60 -6.55 -18.01
N LYS A 14 -18.29 -5.58 -18.63
CA LYS A 14 -18.16 -4.15 -18.32
C LYS A 14 -18.70 -3.81 -16.92
N LYS A 15 -19.69 -4.55 -16.42
CA LYS A 15 -20.25 -4.45 -15.06
C LYS A 15 -19.35 -5.14 -14.01
N ALA A 16 -18.56 -6.15 -14.39
CA ALA A 16 -17.50 -6.73 -13.58
C ALA A 16 -16.26 -5.81 -13.54
N GLU A 17 -15.93 -5.18 -14.66
CA GLU A 17 -14.90 -4.13 -14.77
C GLU A 17 -15.28 -2.87 -13.97
N PHE A 18 -16.58 -2.51 -13.94
CA PHE A 18 -17.12 -1.45 -13.07
C PHE A 18 -17.28 -1.87 -11.59
N ARG A 19 -17.22 -3.18 -11.25
CA ARG A 19 -17.50 -3.70 -9.91
C ARG A 19 -16.29 -3.84 -8.99
N SER A 20 -15.07 -3.59 -9.46
CA SER A 20 -13.96 -3.34 -8.55
C SER A 20 -13.39 -1.96 -8.82
N LEU A 21 -13.98 -0.94 -8.16
CA LEU A 21 -13.30 0.35 -7.97
C LEU A 21 -12.00 0.05 -7.22
N THR A 22 -10.96 -0.20 -8.00
CA THR A 22 -9.64 -0.57 -7.49
C THR A 22 -8.81 0.69 -7.45
N GLU A 23 -8.64 1.26 -6.26
CA GLU A 23 -7.70 2.35 -6.05
C GLU A 23 -6.29 1.73 -5.97
N SER A 24 -5.43 2.03 -6.95
CA SER A 24 -4.05 1.53 -6.98
C SER A 24 -3.06 2.62 -6.56
N PHE A 25 -2.16 2.27 -5.64
CA PHE A 25 -1.11 3.13 -5.15
C PHE A 25 0.25 2.50 -5.41
N ARG A 26 1.04 3.12 -6.29
CA ARG A 26 2.41 2.69 -6.58
C ARG A 26 3.42 3.29 -5.60
N ARG A 27 4.35 2.46 -5.14
CA ARG A 27 5.52 2.90 -4.37
C ARG A 27 6.35 3.83 -5.25
N MET A 28 6.88 4.89 -4.65
CA MET A 28 7.86 5.75 -5.30
C MET A 28 9.16 4.98 -5.57
N SER A 29 9.73 5.24 -6.73
CA SER A 29 11.08 4.79 -7.09
C SER A 29 12.14 5.39 -6.15
N ILE A 30 13.37 4.89 -6.25
CA ILE A 30 14.50 5.47 -5.52
C ILE A 30 14.73 6.93 -5.95
N TRP A 31 14.60 7.22 -7.24
CA TRP A 31 14.74 8.58 -7.78
C TRP A 31 13.69 9.54 -7.23
N GLU A 32 12.42 9.11 -7.18
CA GLU A 32 11.32 9.92 -6.62
C GLU A 32 11.47 10.18 -5.12
N ARG A 33 12.06 9.23 -4.37
CA ARG A 33 12.34 9.38 -2.92
C ARG A 33 13.65 10.13 -2.64
N GLY A 34 14.48 10.34 -3.65
CA GLY A 34 15.87 10.77 -3.52
C GLY A 34 16.73 9.79 -2.70
N HIS A 35 17.94 10.21 -2.32
CA HIS A 35 18.80 9.49 -1.36
C HIS A 35 18.21 9.39 0.05
N PHE A 36 16.98 9.86 0.24
CA PHE A 36 16.30 9.93 1.52
C PHE A 36 15.26 8.81 1.69
N ALA A 37 15.47 7.62 1.11
CA ALA A 37 14.65 6.47 1.48
C ALA A 37 15.01 5.98 2.90
N ASN A 38 14.06 6.00 3.82
CA ASN A 38 14.23 5.41 5.13
C ASN A 38 14.24 3.88 4.99
N SER A 39 15.34 3.25 5.40
CA SER A 39 15.57 1.80 5.42
C SER A 39 15.54 1.10 4.05
N PHE A 40 16.70 0.55 3.66
CA PHE A 40 16.73 -0.50 2.66
C PHE A 40 15.89 -1.68 3.15
N ARG A 41 14.98 -2.15 2.29
CA ARG A 41 14.16 -3.33 2.54
C ARG A 41 14.41 -4.28 1.38
N LEU A 42 14.70 -5.54 1.70
CA LEU A 42 15.00 -6.56 0.69
C LEU A 42 13.81 -6.80 -0.24
N ASN A 43 12.60 -6.87 0.34
CA ASN A 43 11.38 -7.11 -0.44
C ASN A 43 10.24 -6.15 -0.08
N PRO A 44 10.30 -4.89 -0.53
CA PRO A 44 9.28 -3.90 -0.21
C PRO A 44 7.98 -4.17 -0.98
N VAL A 45 6.85 -3.77 -0.39
CA VAL A 45 5.59 -3.57 -1.13
C VAL A 45 5.81 -2.46 -2.16
N THR A 46 5.61 -2.79 -3.42
CA THR A 46 5.79 -1.92 -4.59
C THR A 46 4.47 -1.34 -5.09
N GLU A 47 3.34 -2.00 -4.81
CA GLU A 47 2.02 -1.52 -5.18
C GLU A 47 0.98 -2.04 -4.18
N ILE A 48 -0.04 -1.22 -3.93
CA ILE A 48 -1.20 -1.56 -3.12
C ILE A 48 -2.44 -1.30 -3.95
N ASP A 49 -3.17 -2.36 -4.26
CA ASP A 49 -4.47 -2.26 -4.92
C ASP A 49 -5.57 -2.51 -3.88
N ILE A 50 -6.49 -1.55 -3.77
CA ILE A 50 -7.57 -1.56 -2.78
C ILE A 50 -8.88 -1.68 -3.54
N SER A 51 -9.59 -2.77 -3.34
CA SER A 51 -10.92 -2.99 -3.90
C SER A 51 -11.96 -3.08 -2.79
N THR A 52 -13.24 -3.20 -3.15
CA THR A 52 -14.30 -3.44 -2.15
C THR A 52 -14.17 -4.80 -1.45
N GLU A 53 -13.54 -5.79 -2.08
CA GLU A 53 -13.53 -7.17 -1.61
C GLU A 53 -12.19 -7.59 -1.00
N SER A 54 -11.10 -6.99 -1.46
CA SER A 54 -9.75 -7.42 -1.11
C SER A 54 -8.71 -6.30 -1.16
N LEU A 55 -7.62 -6.57 -0.45
CA LEU A 55 -6.35 -5.86 -0.53
C LEU A 55 -5.36 -6.72 -1.31
N ARG A 56 -4.81 -6.20 -2.42
CA ARG A 56 -3.70 -6.84 -3.13
C ARG A 56 -2.40 -6.07 -2.90
N LEU A 57 -1.36 -6.79 -2.54
CA LEU A 57 -0.03 -6.28 -2.26
C LEU A 57 0.95 -6.89 -3.25
N LYS A 58 1.50 -6.03 -4.12
CA LYS A 58 2.59 -6.42 -5.03
C LYS A 58 3.91 -6.13 -4.37
N ARG A 59 4.88 -7.01 -4.59
CA ARG A 59 6.21 -6.91 -4.00
C ARG A 59 7.27 -6.79 -5.09
N ARG A 60 8.44 -6.28 -4.72
CA ARG A 60 9.57 -6.20 -5.66
C ARG A 60 10.03 -7.58 -6.10
N TYR A 61 10.02 -8.54 -5.18
CA TYR A 61 10.39 -9.92 -5.40
C TYR A 61 9.34 -10.85 -4.78
N GLY A 62 9.18 -12.04 -5.34
CA GLY A 62 8.18 -13.01 -4.90
C GLY A 62 6.77 -12.72 -5.42
N GLU A 63 5.84 -13.58 -5.03
CA GLU A 63 4.47 -13.54 -5.54
C GLU A 63 3.66 -12.39 -4.96
N ASP A 64 2.82 -11.82 -5.83
CA ASP A 64 1.72 -10.94 -5.44
C ASP A 64 0.75 -11.69 -4.54
N ARG A 65 0.31 -11.03 -3.47
CA ARG A 65 -0.67 -11.60 -2.55
C ARG A 65 -1.94 -10.78 -2.59
N SER A 66 -3.08 -11.47 -2.52
CA SER A 66 -4.39 -10.86 -2.38
C SER A 66 -5.04 -11.45 -1.14
N TYR A 67 -5.54 -10.58 -0.28
CA TYR A 67 -6.18 -10.91 0.99
C TYR A 67 -7.59 -10.38 0.97
N ALA A 68 -8.57 -11.21 1.34
CA ALA A 68 -9.87 -10.67 1.69
C ALA A 68 -9.72 -9.78 2.94
N TRP A 69 -10.60 -8.81 3.11
CA TRP A 69 -10.55 -7.93 4.29
C TRP A 69 -10.62 -8.72 5.61
N SER A 70 -11.32 -9.85 5.62
CA SER A 70 -11.42 -10.78 6.75
C SER A 70 -10.10 -11.49 7.10
N ASP A 71 -9.15 -11.57 6.16
CA ASP A 71 -7.87 -12.27 6.35
C ASP A 71 -6.80 -11.36 6.95
N ILE A 72 -7.12 -10.07 7.13
CA ILE A 72 -6.24 -9.09 7.77
C ILE A 72 -6.52 -9.13 9.28
N GLU A 73 -5.60 -9.76 10.01
CA GLU A 73 -5.72 -10.02 11.44
C GLU A 73 -5.58 -8.72 12.26
N ASP A 74 -4.71 -7.81 11.82
CA ASP A 74 -4.42 -6.58 12.55
C ASP A 74 -3.84 -5.49 11.64
N SER A 75 -4.04 -4.23 12.02
CA SER A 75 -3.39 -3.10 11.38
C SER A 75 -3.11 -1.95 12.34
N PHE A 76 -1.88 -1.46 12.37
CA PHE A 76 -1.47 -0.43 13.32
C PHE A 76 -0.29 0.39 12.82
N PHE A 77 -0.11 1.58 13.39
CA PHE A 77 1.09 2.36 13.20
C PHE A 77 2.12 2.08 14.29
N ILE A 78 3.40 1.99 13.90
CA ILE A 78 4.52 2.11 14.83
C ILE A 78 5.22 3.45 14.58
N LYS A 79 5.48 4.20 15.64
CA LYS A 79 6.31 5.42 15.61
C LYS A 79 7.68 5.11 16.21
N LYS A 80 8.75 5.45 15.50
CA LYS A 80 10.13 5.28 15.97
C LYS A 80 10.92 6.56 15.72
N ARG A 81 11.81 6.90 16.63
CA ARG A 81 12.84 7.91 16.34
C ARG A 81 13.83 7.32 15.35
N ALA A 82 14.14 8.06 14.30
CA ALA A 82 15.14 7.70 13.34
C ALA A 82 16.06 8.90 13.10
N HIS A 83 17.36 8.62 13.02
CA HIS A 83 18.35 9.62 12.68
C HIS A 83 18.71 9.47 11.20
N LYS A 84 18.70 10.59 10.47
CA LYS A 84 19.24 10.65 9.11
C LYS A 84 20.38 11.62 9.06
N ALA A 85 21.49 11.18 8.48
CA ALA A 85 22.53 12.07 8.01
C ALA A 85 22.15 12.60 6.61
N TYR A 86 22.25 13.91 6.42
CA TYR A 86 22.20 14.58 5.12
C TYR A 86 23.64 14.89 4.70
N GLY A 87 24.26 13.98 3.93
CA GLY A 87 25.64 14.18 3.44
C GLY A 87 26.64 14.51 4.56
N ALA A 88 27.56 15.45 4.30
CA ALA A 88 28.72 15.72 5.13
C ALA A 88 28.52 16.65 6.33
N GLY A 89 27.30 17.11 6.67
CA GLY A 89 27.20 18.22 7.64
C GLY A 89 25.96 18.34 8.53
N THR A 90 24.80 17.77 8.20
CA THR A 90 23.62 17.95 9.06
C THR A 90 22.88 16.63 9.21
N GLY A 91 22.74 16.16 10.45
CA GLY A 91 21.90 15.01 10.78
C GLY A 91 20.64 15.49 11.49
N GLY A 92 19.47 15.05 11.03
CA GLY A 92 18.19 15.37 11.66
C GLY A 92 17.61 14.16 12.37
N THR A 93 17.06 14.36 13.56
CA THR A 93 16.16 13.38 14.19
C THR A 93 14.77 13.57 13.62
N PHE A 94 14.19 12.53 13.06
CA PHE A 94 12.81 12.55 12.55
C PHE A 94 12.01 11.40 13.16
N THR A 95 10.70 11.57 13.20
CA THR A 95 9.79 10.49 13.60
C THR A 95 9.46 9.67 12.38
N LYS A 96 9.95 8.44 12.33
CA LYS A 96 9.53 7.43 11.36
C LYS A 96 8.17 6.89 11.78
N ARG A 97 7.22 6.90 10.87
CA ARG A 97 5.90 6.29 11.06
C ARG A 97 5.72 5.15 10.06
N GLU A 98 5.57 3.93 10.55
CA GLU A 98 5.38 2.75 9.73
C GLU A 98 3.97 2.21 9.93
N LEU A 99 3.22 2.01 8.84
CA LEU A 99 2.00 1.21 8.85
C LEU A 99 2.38 -0.27 8.82
N HIS A 100 1.82 -1.05 9.72
CA HIS A 100 1.90 -2.49 9.75
C HIS A 100 0.53 -3.05 9.39
N ILE A 101 0.51 -3.95 8.41
CA ILE A 101 -0.67 -4.76 8.05
C ILE A 101 -0.27 -6.21 8.32
N VAL A 102 -0.94 -6.84 9.28
CA VAL A 102 -0.67 -8.21 9.70
C VAL A 102 -1.72 -9.11 9.06
N THR A 103 -1.24 -10.11 8.33
CA THR A 103 -2.06 -11.20 7.81
C THR A 103 -1.59 -12.50 8.46
N ARG A 104 -2.34 -13.58 8.22
CA ARG A 104 -1.96 -14.93 8.66
C ARG A 104 -0.57 -15.37 8.18
N ASP A 105 -0.13 -14.87 7.03
CA ASP A 105 1.13 -15.30 6.40
C ASP A 105 2.32 -14.43 6.83
N GLU A 106 2.13 -13.11 6.88
CA GLU A 106 3.23 -12.17 7.11
C GLU A 106 2.77 -10.79 7.61
N THR A 107 3.73 -10.00 8.07
CA THR A 107 3.50 -8.59 8.38
C THR A 107 4.12 -7.68 7.33
N TYR A 108 3.28 -6.99 6.60
CA TYR A 108 3.69 -5.95 5.66
C TYR A 108 3.93 -4.65 6.41
N LYS A 109 5.13 -4.09 6.23
CA LYS A 109 5.50 -2.81 6.85
C LYS A 109 5.61 -1.77 5.74
N ILE A 110 5.08 -0.58 5.94
CA ILE A 110 5.03 0.46 4.90
C ILE A 110 5.40 1.80 5.54
N ASP A 111 6.41 2.50 5.03
CA ASP A 111 6.76 3.82 5.57
C ASP A 111 5.73 4.86 5.11
N VAL A 112 5.06 5.48 6.08
CA VAL A 112 4.04 6.52 5.88
C VAL A 112 4.43 7.81 6.60
N SER A 113 5.73 7.99 6.87
CA SER A 113 6.28 9.20 7.47
C SER A 113 5.95 10.43 6.64
N ALA A 114 5.70 11.57 7.28
CA ALA A 114 5.40 12.81 6.59
C ALA A 114 6.56 13.27 5.68
N ASN A 115 7.80 13.07 6.14
CA ASN A 115 8.99 13.61 5.47
C ASN A 115 9.50 12.69 4.36
N PHE A 116 9.37 11.37 4.54
CA PHE A 116 9.97 10.36 3.65
C PHE A 116 9.04 9.15 3.46
N PRO A 117 7.82 9.35 2.93
CA PRO A 117 6.90 8.24 2.72
C PRO A 117 7.37 7.31 1.61
N ASP A 118 6.90 6.08 1.62
CA ASP A 118 7.12 5.12 0.53
C ASP A 118 6.26 5.41 -0.71
N PHE A 119 5.10 6.06 -0.53
CA PHE A 119 4.11 6.30 -1.59
C PHE A 119 3.85 7.80 -1.76
N LYS A 120 3.81 8.28 -3.02
CA LYS A 120 3.63 9.72 -3.34
C LYS A 120 2.32 10.28 -2.79
N HIS A 121 1.26 9.48 -2.84
CA HIS A 121 -0.08 9.85 -2.39
C HIS A 121 -0.45 9.16 -1.06
N THR A 122 0.50 9.05 -0.13
CA THR A 122 0.34 8.35 1.16
C THR A 122 -0.94 8.75 1.92
N ARG A 123 -1.30 10.04 1.95
CA ARG A 123 -2.54 10.48 2.63
C ARG A 123 -3.80 9.87 2.00
N LYS A 124 -3.89 9.86 0.65
CA LYS A 124 -5.02 9.27 -0.07
C LYS A 124 -5.06 7.76 0.12
N MET A 125 -3.92 7.10 0.03
CA MET A 125 -3.76 5.66 0.29
C MET A 125 -4.26 5.28 1.70
N LEU A 126 -3.84 6.02 2.73
CA LEU A 126 -4.30 5.78 4.09
C LEU A 126 -5.80 6.03 4.27
N MET A 127 -6.36 7.05 3.60
CA MET A 127 -7.81 7.29 3.62
C MET A 127 -8.58 6.14 2.96
N ALA A 128 -8.09 5.59 1.85
CA ALA A 128 -8.68 4.45 1.18
C ALA A 128 -8.60 3.17 2.04
N LEU A 129 -7.43 2.89 2.63
CA LEU A 129 -7.26 1.75 3.54
C LEU A 129 -8.17 1.83 4.76
N LYS A 130 -8.32 3.02 5.37
CA LYS A 130 -9.18 3.23 6.55
C LYS A 130 -10.67 3.00 6.30
N LYS A 131 -11.12 2.90 5.04
CA LYS A 131 -12.50 2.50 4.73
C LYS A 131 -12.76 1.03 5.12
N TYR A 132 -11.71 0.21 5.15
CA TYR A 132 -11.79 -1.23 5.33
C TYR A 132 -10.97 -1.73 6.53
N LEU A 133 -9.93 -1.00 6.93
CA LEU A 133 -9.05 -1.34 8.04
C LEU A 133 -9.31 -0.46 9.26
N PHE A 134 -9.39 -1.09 10.42
CA PHE A 134 -9.28 -0.39 11.70
C PHE A 134 -7.80 -0.24 12.06
N ILE A 135 -7.26 0.98 11.89
CA ILE A 135 -5.85 1.28 12.13
C ILE A 135 -5.69 2.11 13.40
N PHE A 136 -5.03 1.56 14.43
CA PHE A 136 -4.71 2.27 15.67
C PHE A 136 -3.21 2.60 15.78
N ASP A 137 -2.85 3.46 16.74
CA ASP A 137 -1.45 3.78 17.04
C ASP A 137 -0.94 2.85 18.16
N ARG A 138 0.25 2.26 17.99
CA ARG A 138 1.00 1.53 19.03
C ARG A 138 2.23 2.32 19.49
#